data_AF-A0A7J4PG81-F1
#
_entry.id   AF-A0A7J4PG81-F1
#
_cell.length_a   1.000
_cell.length_b   1.000
_cell.length_c   1.000
_cell.angle_alpha   90.00
_cell.angle_beta   90.00
_cell.angle_gamma   90.00
#
_symmetry.space_group_name_H-M   'P 1'
#
loop_
_entity.id
_entity.type
_entity.pdbx_description
1 polymer ?
#
loop_
_entity_poly.entity_id
_entity_poly.type
_entity_poly.pdbx_seq_one_letter_code
_entity_poly.pdbx_strand_id
1 'polypeptide(L)'
;MKAKTKLWFTEDGKPVMGAGKASLLKAIDEEKSLRKACEKLGISYKHAWLMLKKMNERLGDPAVLTVRGGKNQGTFLTEVGRKMLAEYETSRQLIKEAVGDETAWENVGFKISARNRLPGKVLEVEKGGLVSKITIVMEPSILTSVVTEEAVEQLDIKPGDRIYAVIKSTEVMVAKRPEPECSDENKPDENKPDENKPDENKPEDKKLKVNKSKEKKSEKKN
;
A
#
# COMPACT_ATOMS: atom_id res chain seq x y z
N MET A 1 11.89 0.78 12.78
CA MET A 1 12.78 -0.37 13.01
C MET A 1 13.29 -0.85 11.63
N LYS A 2 14.56 -1.27 11.46
CA LYS A 2 15.06 -1.78 10.15
C LYS A 2 15.24 -3.29 10.23
N ALA A 3 14.40 -4.03 9.50
CA ALA A 3 14.52 -5.48 9.41
C ALA A 3 15.78 -5.88 8.60
N LYS A 4 16.48 -6.90 9.06
CA LYS A 4 17.67 -7.47 8.40
C LYS A 4 17.40 -8.94 8.11
N THR A 5 17.65 -9.36 6.88
CA THR A 5 17.44 -10.75 6.44
C THR A 5 18.75 -11.42 6.05
N LYS A 6 18.84 -12.73 6.30
CA LYS A 6 19.90 -13.61 5.79
C LYS A 6 19.23 -14.76 5.05
N LEU A 7 19.65 -14.99 3.81
CA LEU A 7 19.17 -16.08 2.96
C LEU A 7 20.27 -17.12 2.78
N TRP A 8 19.90 -18.39 2.91
CA TRP A 8 20.75 -19.54 2.60
C TRP A 8 19.96 -20.57 1.80
N PHE A 9 20.61 -21.13 0.77
CA PHE A 9 20.12 -22.35 0.13
C PHE A 9 20.83 -23.54 0.76
N THR A 10 20.06 -24.57 1.07
CA THR A 10 20.55 -25.77 1.76
C THR A 10 20.22 -27.02 0.97
N GLU A 11 21.11 -28.00 1.06
CA GLU A 11 20.94 -29.35 0.54
C GLU A 11 21.29 -30.30 1.68
N ASP A 12 20.39 -31.23 2.00
CA ASP A 12 20.45 -32.09 3.20
C ASP A 12 20.74 -31.32 4.50
N GLY A 13 20.10 -30.15 4.65
CA GLY A 13 20.28 -29.27 5.81
C GLY A 13 21.64 -28.54 5.86
N LYS A 14 22.52 -28.72 4.86
CA LYS A 14 23.84 -28.08 4.80
C LYS A 14 23.84 -26.88 3.83
N PRO A 15 24.39 -25.71 4.21
CA PRO A 15 24.27 -24.47 3.41
C PRO A 15 25.12 -24.42 2.14
N VAL A 16 24.52 -24.71 0.99
CA VAL A 16 25.14 -24.68 -0.34
C VAL A 16 25.47 -23.25 -0.75
N MET A 17 24.48 -22.35 -0.75
CA MET A 17 24.66 -20.95 -1.14
C MET A 17 24.24 -19.98 -0.03
N GLY A 18 24.88 -18.81 -0.01
CA GLY A 18 24.58 -17.69 0.87
C GLY A 18 25.30 -16.45 0.38
N ALA A 19 25.10 -15.31 1.04
CA ALA A 19 25.54 -13.99 0.55
C ALA A 19 27.01 -13.95 0.13
N GLY A 20 27.92 -14.52 0.93
CA GLY A 20 29.34 -14.55 0.59
C GLY A 20 29.66 -15.33 -0.68
N LYS A 21 29.06 -16.52 -0.87
CA LYS A 21 29.30 -17.33 -2.07
C LYS A 21 28.70 -16.69 -3.32
N ALA A 22 27.51 -16.10 -3.18
CA ALA A 22 26.88 -15.35 -4.27
C ALA A 22 27.74 -14.14 -4.68
N SER A 23 28.23 -13.34 -3.73
CA SER A 23 29.14 -12.23 -4.00
C SER A 23 30.43 -12.68 -4.68
N LEU A 24 30.98 -13.83 -4.29
CA LEU A 24 32.16 -14.42 -4.95
C LEU A 24 31.87 -14.81 -6.40
N LEU A 25 30.78 -15.54 -6.66
CA LEU A 25 30.42 -15.93 -8.03
C LEU A 25 30.15 -14.72 -8.91
N LYS A 26 29.46 -13.71 -8.38
CA LYS A 26 29.22 -12.44 -9.08
C LYS A 26 30.52 -11.74 -9.46
N ALA A 27 31.43 -11.60 -8.50
CA ALA A 27 32.73 -10.97 -8.75
C ALA A 27 33.58 -11.77 -9.75
N ILE A 28 33.51 -13.11 -9.73
CA ILE A 28 34.18 -13.95 -10.74
C ILE A 28 33.56 -13.70 -12.12
N ASP A 29 32.24 -13.57 -12.22
CA ASP A 29 31.57 -13.34 -13.49
C ASP A 29 31.84 -11.93 -14.06
N GLU A 30 32.03 -10.93 -13.21
CA GLU A 30 32.40 -9.58 -13.63
C GLU A 30 33.88 -9.51 -14.05
N GLU A 31 34.78 -10.03 -13.22
CA GLU A 31 36.23 -9.88 -13.42
C GLU A 31 36.85 -10.93 -14.33
N LYS A 32 36.11 -12.02 -14.62
CA LYS A 32 36.58 -13.25 -15.28
C LYS A 32 37.87 -13.82 -14.66
N SER A 33 38.07 -13.59 -13.37
CA SER A 33 39.28 -13.96 -12.64
C SER A 33 39.01 -14.15 -11.15
N LEU A 34 39.35 -15.33 -10.62
CA LEU A 34 39.21 -15.62 -9.19
C LEU A 34 40.08 -14.71 -8.33
N ARG A 35 41.29 -14.36 -8.79
CA ARG A 35 42.21 -13.51 -8.03
C ARG A 35 41.68 -12.08 -7.90
N LYS A 36 41.23 -11.49 -9.01
CA LYS A 36 40.61 -10.16 -9.01
C LYS A 36 39.33 -10.13 -8.18
N ALA A 37 38.52 -11.19 -8.26
CA ALA A 37 37.33 -11.33 -7.42
C ALA A 37 37.68 -11.35 -5.92
N CYS A 38 38.76 -12.03 -5.52
CA CYS A 38 39.25 -12.03 -4.13
C CYS A 38 39.70 -10.63 -3.69
N GLU A 39 40.48 -9.94 -4.52
CA GLU A 39 40.95 -8.58 -4.27
C GLU A 39 39.78 -7.60 -4.11
N LYS A 40 38.78 -7.66 -5.01
CA LYS A 40 37.55 -6.86 -4.97
C LYS A 40 36.73 -7.07 -3.71
N LEU A 41 36.67 -8.31 -3.22
CA LEU A 41 35.89 -8.70 -2.04
C LEU A 41 36.67 -8.59 -0.72
N GLY A 42 37.97 -8.30 -0.77
CA GLY A 42 38.83 -8.27 0.42
C GLY A 42 38.98 -9.62 1.12
N ILE A 43 38.86 -10.73 0.38
CA ILE A 43 39.00 -12.10 0.93
C ILE A 43 40.28 -12.77 0.42
N SER A 44 40.84 -13.68 1.22
CA SER A 44 42.00 -14.45 0.78
C SER A 44 41.61 -15.48 -0.31
N TYR A 45 42.53 -15.74 -1.23
CA TYR A 45 42.34 -16.77 -2.26
C TYR A 45 42.02 -18.14 -1.66
N LYS A 46 42.70 -18.50 -0.56
CA LYS A 46 42.45 -19.75 0.19
C LYS A 46 41.01 -19.82 0.69
N HIS A 47 40.46 -18.72 1.20
CA HIS A 47 39.07 -18.66 1.65
C HIS A 47 38.09 -18.84 0.49
N ALA A 48 38.29 -18.12 -0.61
CA ALA A 48 37.47 -18.24 -1.81
C ALA A 48 37.47 -19.67 -2.38
N TRP A 49 38.65 -20.29 -2.45
CA TRP A 49 38.77 -21.69 -2.88
C TRP A 49 38.02 -22.66 -1.96
N LEU A 50 38.11 -22.48 -0.64
CA LEU A 50 37.37 -23.31 0.32
C LEU A 50 35.84 -23.14 0.18
N MET A 51 35.38 -21.92 -0.11
CA MET A 51 33.96 -21.65 -0.36
C MET A 51 33.45 -22.37 -1.61
N LEU A 52 34.21 -22.30 -2.71
CA LEU A 52 33.89 -22.98 -3.97
C LEU A 52 33.93 -24.50 -3.81
N LYS A 53 34.96 -25.04 -3.15
CA LYS A 53 35.10 -26.47 -2.88
C LYS A 53 33.88 -27.02 -2.14
N LYS A 54 33.51 -26.41 -1.00
CA LYS A 54 32.34 -26.82 -0.21
C LYS A 54 31.01 -26.70 -0.95
N MET A 55 30.93 -25.80 -1.92
CA MET A 55 29.74 -25.61 -2.75
C MET A 55 29.65 -26.69 -3.82
N ASN A 56 30.75 -26.95 -4.54
CA ASN A 56 30.82 -28.00 -5.57
C ASN A 56 30.64 -29.41 -4.99
N GLU A 57 31.16 -29.68 -3.78
CA GLU A 57 30.95 -30.95 -3.07
C GLU A 57 29.47 -31.26 -2.80
N ARG A 58 28.63 -30.23 -2.75
CA ARG A 58 27.19 -30.36 -2.48
C ARG A 58 26.41 -30.40 -3.78
N LEU A 59 26.68 -29.44 -4.66
CA LEU A 59 26.05 -29.36 -5.98
C LEU A 59 26.31 -30.56 -6.89
N GLY A 60 27.33 -31.38 -6.59
CA GLY A 60 27.78 -32.48 -7.46
C GLY A 60 28.55 -32.00 -8.69
N ASP A 61 28.34 -30.76 -9.12
CA ASP A 61 28.96 -30.14 -10.28
C ASP A 61 29.80 -28.90 -9.93
N PRO A 62 30.84 -28.59 -10.74
CA PRO A 62 31.63 -27.39 -10.54
C PRO A 62 30.84 -26.13 -10.91
N ALA A 63 30.77 -25.15 -10.00
CA ALA A 63 30.16 -23.85 -10.29
C ALA A 63 31.06 -22.90 -11.11
N VAL A 64 32.36 -23.19 -11.19
CA VAL A 64 33.33 -22.38 -11.94
C VAL A 64 34.27 -23.26 -12.75
N LEU A 65 34.68 -22.76 -13.91
CA LEU A 65 35.68 -23.34 -14.80
C LEU A 65 36.88 -22.40 -14.88
N THR A 66 38.10 -22.93 -14.75
CA THR A 66 39.33 -22.15 -14.91
C THR A 66 40.09 -22.61 -16.15
N VAL A 67 40.33 -21.68 -17.08
CA VAL A 67 41.14 -21.90 -18.28
C VAL A 67 42.52 -21.31 -18.05
N ARG A 68 43.57 -22.09 -18.29
CA ARG A 68 44.97 -21.68 -18.11
C ARG A 68 45.67 -21.56 -19.46
N GLY A 69 46.45 -20.50 -19.64
CA GLY A 69 47.25 -20.27 -20.84
C GLY A 69 46.43 -19.76 -22.04
N GLY A 70 47.09 -18.99 -22.91
CA GLY A 70 46.48 -18.44 -24.11
C GLY A 70 45.62 -17.19 -23.88
N LYS A 71 44.99 -16.71 -24.96
CA LYS A 71 44.25 -15.43 -25.01
C LYS A 71 42.96 -15.43 -24.16
N ASN A 72 42.38 -16.60 -23.89
CA ASN A 72 41.12 -16.78 -23.17
C ASN A 72 41.30 -17.35 -21.75
N GLN A 73 42.47 -17.15 -21.14
CA GLN A 73 42.70 -17.57 -19.75
C GLN A 73 41.80 -16.80 -18.78
N GLY A 74 41.37 -17.46 -17.70
CA GLY A 74 40.51 -16.84 -16.69
C GLY A 74 39.71 -17.84 -15.89
N THR A 75 38.89 -17.32 -14.98
CA THR A 75 37.90 -18.11 -14.22
C THR A 75 36.50 -17.63 -14.60
N PHE A 76 35.65 -18.57 -15.02
CA PHE A 76 34.32 -18.30 -15.54
C PHE A 76 33.29 -19.11 -14.77
N LEU A 77 32.07 -18.60 -14.67
CA LEU A 77 30.95 -19.41 -14.17
C LEU A 77 30.59 -20.50 -15.16
N THR A 78 30.33 -21.70 -14.64
CA THR A 78 29.65 -22.75 -15.41
C THR A 78 28.15 -22.44 -15.49
N GLU A 79 27.42 -23.25 -16.25
CA GLU A 79 25.96 -23.12 -16.34
C GLU A 79 25.29 -23.31 -14.98
N VAL A 80 25.74 -24.29 -14.19
CA VAL A 80 25.26 -24.52 -12.82
C VAL A 80 25.56 -23.30 -11.93
N GLY A 81 26.78 -22.76 -12.02
CA GLY A 81 27.17 -21.57 -11.26
C GLY A 81 26.32 -20.34 -11.59
N ARG A 82 26.02 -20.11 -12.87
CA ARG A 82 25.15 -18.99 -13.31
C ARG A 82 23.72 -19.15 -12.83
N LYS A 83 23.12 -20.33 -13.01
CA LYS A 83 21.76 -20.62 -12.56
C LYS A 83 21.62 -20.41 -11.05
N MET A 84 22.58 -20.94 -10.29
CA MET A 84 22.58 -20.83 -8.83
C MET A 84 22.72 -19.36 -8.37
N LEU A 85 23.58 -18.57 -9.03
CA LEU A 85 23.71 -17.14 -8.74
C LEU A 85 22.42 -16.38 -9.05
N ALA A 86 21.83 -16.62 -10.22
CA ALA A 86 20.59 -15.96 -10.66
C ALA A 86 19.42 -16.28 -9.72
N GLU A 87 19.27 -17.55 -9.33
CA GLU A 87 18.25 -17.99 -8.39
C GLU A 87 18.41 -17.32 -7.01
N TYR A 88 19.64 -17.27 -6.51
CA TYR A 88 19.93 -16.62 -5.23
C TYR A 88 19.66 -15.11 -5.25
N GLU A 89 20.05 -14.40 -6.31
CA GLU A 89 19.79 -12.97 -6.45
C GLU A 89 18.28 -12.67 -6.54
N THR A 90 17.54 -13.49 -7.28
CA THR A 90 16.09 -13.38 -7.43
C THR A 90 15.39 -13.59 -6.08
N SER A 91 15.68 -14.70 -5.41
CA SER A 91 15.15 -15.00 -4.08
C SER A 91 15.51 -13.93 -3.05
N ARG A 92 16.75 -13.42 -3.08
CA ARG A 92 17.19 -12.34 -2.18
C ARG A 92 16.42 -11.05 -2.42
N GLN A 93 16.16 -10.71 -3.68
CA GLN A 93 15.40 -9.51 -4.04
C GLN A 93 13.94 -9.62 -3.58
N LEU A 94 13.30 -10.77 -3.82
CA LEU A 94 11.93 -11.05 -3.36
C LEU A 94 11.81 -10.90 -1.84
N ILE A 95 12.71 -11.52 -1.08
CA ILE A 95 12.70 -11.43 0.39
C ILE A 95 12.98 -9.99 0.86
N LYS A 96 13.86 -9.27 0.17
CA LYS A 96 14.16 -7.87 0.50
C LYS A 96 12.93 -6.98 0.30
N GLU A 97 12.18 -7.20 -0.77
CA GLU A 97 10.91 -6.49 -1.02
C GLU A 97 9.86 -6.87 0.01
N ALA A 98 9.72 -8.17 0.33
CA ALA A 98 8.78 -8.70 1.32
C ALA A 98 8.99 -8.18 2.76
N VAL A 99 10.22 -7.79 3.11
CA VAL A 99 10.59 -7.40 4.48
C VAL A 99 10.80 -5.88 4.61
N GLY A 100 10.72 -5.12 3.50
CA GLY A 100 10.98 -3.68 3.46
C GLY A 100 9.83 -2.79 3.94
N ASP A 101 8.60 -3.29 3.94
CA ASP A 101 7.38 -2.58 4.33
C ASP A 101 6.57 -3.47 5.29
N GLU A 102 5.95 -2.87 6.31
CA GLU A 102 5.05 -3.58 7.24
C GLU A 102 3.85 -4.17 6.49
N THR A 103 3.54 -3.62 5.30
CA THR A 103 2.51 -4.09 4.36
C THR A 103 3.06 -4.96 3.21
N ALA A 104 4.38 -5.21 3.13
CA ALA A 104 5.00 -5.85 1.97
C ALA A 104 4.57 -7.30 1.75
N TRP A 105 4.06 -7.98 2.78
CA TRP A 105 3.45 -9.32 2.66
C TRP A 105 2.27 -9.32 1.67
N GLU A 106 1.61 -8.18 1.48
CA GLU A 106 0.53 -8.01 0.48
C GLU A 106 1.04 -7.88 -0.97
N ASN A 107 2.35 -7.77 -1.18
CA ASN A 107 2.98 -7.57 -2.49
C ASN A 107 3.85 -8.75 -2.95
N VAL A 108 4.13 -9.72 -2.08
CA VAL A 108 5.01 -10.86 -2.38
C VAL A 108 4.38 -11.84 -3.39
N GLY A 109 3.06 -11.80 -3.56
CA GLY A 109 2.33 -12.67 -4.48
C GLY A 109 2.18 -12.12 -5.90
N PHE A 110 1.77 -10.85 -6.06
CA PHE A 110 1.44 -10.28 -7.38
C PHE A 110 1.54 -8.74 -7.40
N LYS A 111 2.26 -8.18 -8.40
CA LYS A 111 2.15 -6.76 -8.78
C LYS A 111 0.85 -6.54 -9.55
N ILE A 112 -0.25 -6.30 -8.83
CA ILE A 112 -1.55 -5.96 -9.43
C ILE A 112 -1.67 -4.45 -9.69
N SER A 113 -2.33 -4.06 -10.78
CA SER A 113 -2.56 -2.65 -11.16
C SER A 113 -3.69 -1.98 -10.36
N ALA A 114 -4.35 -2.72 -9.47
CA ALA A 114 -5.37 -2.20 -8.58
C ALA A 114 -4.73 -1.37 -7.45
N ARG A 115 -4.96 -0.06 -7.50
CA ARG A 115 -4.33 0.92 -6.58
C ARG A 115 -5.15 1.16 -5.32
N ASN A 116 -6.45 0.89 -5.34
CA ASN A 116 -7.30 1.12 -4.18
C ASN A 116 -7.37 -0.18 -3.38
N ARG A 117 -6.87 -0.16 -2.15
CA ARG A 117 -6.94 -1.27 -1.21
C ARG A 117 -7.59 -0.76 0.06
N LEU A 118 -8.69 -1.37 0.43
CA LEU A 118 -9.55 -0.91 1.50
C LEU A 118 -9.68 -2.03 2.54
N PRO A 119 -9.09 -1.90 3.74
CA PRO A 119 -9.19 -2.92 4.77
C PRO A 119 -10.62 -3.02 5.28
N GLY A 120 -11.09 -4.25 5.50
CA GLY A 120 -12.41 -4.52 6.03
C GLY A 120 -12.53 -5.89 6.66
N LYS A 121 -13.70 -6.14 7.25
CA LYS A 121 -14.06 -7.43 7.84
C LYS A 121 -15.25 -8.03 7.10
N VAL A 122 -15.18 -9.31 6.76
CA VAL A 122 -16.31 -10.01 6.14
C VAL A 122 -17.42 -10.14 7.16
N LEU A 123 -18.60 -9.61 6.83
CA LEU A 123 -19.82 -9.77 7.62
C LEU A 123 -20.53 -11.06 7.22
N GLU A 124 -20.72 -11.26 5.93
CA GLU A 124 -21.50 -12.37 5.37
C GLU A 124 -21.01 -12.73 3.97
N VAL A 125 -21.15 -14.02 3.63
CA VAL A 125 -20.88 -14.56 2.29
C VAL A 125 -22.11 -15.35 1.86
N GLU A 126 -22.82 -14.85 0.86
CA GLU A 126 -23.98 -15.52 0.25
C GLU A 126 -23.52 -16.24 -1.02
N LYS A 127 -23.54 -17.57 -1.01
CA LYS A 127 -23.21 -18.40 -2.17
C LYS A 127 -24.40 -18.53 -3.11
N GLY A 128 -24.17 -18.33 -4.41
CA GLY A 128 -25.20 -18.23 -5.45
C GLY A 128 -24.97 -19.09 -6.69
N GLY A 129 -24.20 -20.18 -6.58
CA GLY A 129 -23.95 -21.19 -7.62
C GLY A 129 -22.87 -20.82 -8.62
N LEU A 130 -22.95 -19.62 -9.21
CA LEU A 130 -21.95 -19.09 -10.16
C LEU A 130 -21.19 -17.90 -9.58
N VAL A 131 -21.91 -17.07 -8.84
CA VAL A 131 -21.38 -15.89 -8.17
C VAL A 131 -21.79 -15.90 -6.72
N SER A 132 -20.93 -15.34 -5.89
CA SER A 132 -21.16 -15.14 -4.47
C SER A 132 -21.13 -13.66 -4.15
N LYS A 133 -22.01 -13.25 -3.24
CA LYS A 133 -22.07 -11.88 -2.72
C LYS A 133 -21.36 -11.83 -1.38
N ILE A 134 -20.37 -10.97 -1.27
CA ILE A 134 -19.60 -10.77 -0.04
C ILE A 134 -19.94 -9.38 0.51
N THR A 135 -20.36 -9.33 1.76
CA THR A 135 -20.59 -8.07 2.48
C THR A 135 -19.40 -7.78 3.39
N ILE A 136 -18.74 -6.64 3.18
CA ILE A 136 -17.51 -6.24 3.86
C ILE A 136 -17.78 -4.98 4.66
N VAL A 137 -17.56 -5.01 5.97
CA VAL A 137 -17.66 -3.84 6.84
C VAL A 137 -16.33 -3.11 6.82
N MET A 138 -16.39 -1.80 6.53
CA MET A 138 -15.24 -0.90 6.53
C MET A 138 -15.64 0.41 7.21
N GLU A 139 -15.17 0.73 8.41
CA GLU A 139 -15.66 1.93 9.10
C GLU A 139 -15.44 3.22 8.26
N PRO A 140 -16.47 4.05 7.99
CA PRO A 140 -17.87 4.01 8.47
C PRO A 140 -18.91 3.41 7.48
N SER A 141 -18.49 2.76 6.40
CA SER A 141 -19.35 2.21 5.34
C SER A 141 -19.39 0.66 5.29
N ILE A 142 -20.23 0.15 4.39
CA ILE A 142 -20.26 -1.27 4.01
C ILE A 142 -20.00 -1.32 2.51
N LEU A 143 -19.16 -2.26 2.10
CA LEU A 143 -18.87 -2.54 0.71
C LEU A 143 -19.40 -3.93 0.35
N THR A 144 -20.15 -4.01 -0.73
CA THR A 144 -20.62 -5.29 -1.27
C THR A 144 -19.82 -5.62 -2.52
N SER A 145 -19.24 -6.82 -2.55
CA SER A 145 -18.52 -7.35 -3.71
C SER A 145 -19.25 -8.56 -4.27
N VAL A 146 -19.24 -8.70 -5.59
CA VAL A 146 -19.71 -9.90 -6.29
C VAL A 146 -18.49 -10.54 -6.93
N VAL A 147 -18.21 -11.77 -6.56
CA VAL A 147 -17.09 -12.57 -7.06
C VAL A 147 -17.59 -13.94 -7.48
N THR A 148 -16.81 -14.70 -8.25
CA THR A 148 -17.22 -16.08 -8.59
C THR A 148 -17.17 -16.97 -7.35
N GLU A 149 -17.99 -18.01 -7.34
CA GLU A 149 -18.00 -18.96 -6.20
C GLU A 149 -16.66 -19.68 -6.05
N GLU A 150 -15.99 -20.03 -7.16
CA GLU A 150 -14.68 -20.66 -7.13
C GLU A 150 -13.62 -19.75 -6.48
N ALA A 151 -13.72 -18.43 -6.65
CA ALA A 151 -12.80 -17.48 -6.03
C ALA A 151 -12.98 -17.45 -4.50
N VAL A 152 -14.23 -17.51 -4.02
CA VAL A 152 -14.52 -17.59 -2.57
C VAL A 152 -13.92 -18.85 -1.96
N GLU A 153 -14.04 -19.98 -2.67
CA GLU A 153 -13.53 -21.27 -2.20
C GLU A 153 -12.02 -21.36 -2.24
N GLN A 154 -11.38 -20.88 -3.32
CA GLN A 154 -9.92 -20.84 -3.45
C GLN A 154 -9.26 -19.92 -2.41
N LEU A 155 -9.92 -18.82 -2.06
CA LEU A 155 -9.45 -17.87 -1.06
C LEU A 155 -9.88 -18.23 0.38
N ASP A 156 -10.67 -19.29 0.56
CA ASP A 156 -11.21 -19.77 1.84
C ASP A 156 -11.90 -18.66 2.67
N ILE A 157 -12.64 -17.76 2.00
CA ILE A 157 -13.24 -16.58 2.64
C ILE A 157 -14.43 -16.98 3.52
N LYS A 158 -14.40 -16.58 4.78
CA LYS A 158 -15.44 -16.86 5.79
C LYS A 158 -15.94 -15.59 6.48
N PRO A 159 -17.18 -15.59 7.00
CA PRO A 159 -17.65 -14.54 7.90
C PRO A 159 -16.68 -14.37 9.08
N GLY A 160 -16.23 -13.14 9.30
CA GLY A 160 -15.27 -12.80 10.34
C GLY A 160 -13.86 -12.51 9.84
N ASP A 161 -13.51 -12.90 8.62
CA ASP A 161 -12.16 -12.73 8.08
C ASP A 161 -11.78 -11.27 7.88
N ARG A 162 -10.50 -10.97 8.10
CA ARG A 162 -9.90 -9.68 7.77
C ARG A 162 -9.38 -9.73 6.34
N ILE A 163 -9.95 -8.91 5.48
CA ILE A 163 -9.61 -8.88 4.05
C ILE A 163 -9.39 -7.46 3.57
N TYR A 164 -8.82 -7.34 2.37
CA TYR A 164 -8.76 -6.08 1.64
C TYR A 164 -9.70 -6.15 0.45
N ALA A 165 -10.57 -5.16 0.34
CA ALA A 165 -11.26 -4.90 -0.90
C ALA A 165 -10.30 -4.19 -1.85
N VAL A 166 -9.96 -4.87 -2.93
CA VAL A 166 -9.01 -4.39 -3.94
C VAL A 166 -9.80 -3.91 -5.16
N ILE A 167 -9.73 -2.61 -5.46
CA ILE A 167 -10.51 -1.98 -6.53
C ILE A 167 -9.55 -1.35 -7.56
N LYS A 168 -9.74 -1.69 -8.84
CA LYS A 168 -8.99 -1.10 -9.94
C LYS A 168 -9.40 0.36 -10.13
N SER A 169 -8.42 1.25 -10.34
CA SER A 169 -8.71 2.70 -10.46
C SER A 169 -9.66 3.03 -11.61
N THR A 170 -9.67 2.22 -12.67
CA THR A 170 -10.54 2.44 -13.84
C THR A 170 -12.00 2.02 -13.63
N GLU A 171 -12.30 1.32 -12.53
CA GLU A 171 -13.66 0.83 -12.22
C GLU A 171 -14.34 1.69 -11.15
N VAL A 172 -13.63 2.68 -10.58
CA VAL A 172 -14.19 3.63 -9.62
C VAL A 172 -14.87 4.77 -10.38
N MET A 173 -16.14 5.00 -10.08
CA MET A 173 -16.91 6.14 -10.59
C MET A 173 -16.79 7.33 -9.63
N VAL A 174 -16.68 8.54 -10.17
CA VAL A 174 -16.67 9.79 -9.40
C VAL A 174 -17.94 10.58 -9.73
N ALA A 175 -18.66 11.00 -8.69
CA ALA A 175 -19.85 11.83 -8.83
C ALA A 175 -19.74 13.06 -7.93
N LYS A 176 -20.10 14.23 -8.44
CA LYS A 176 -20.28 15.46 -7.65
C LYS A 176 -21.78 15.64 -7.42
N ARG A 177 -22.19 15.96 -6.19
CA ARG A 177 -23.58 16.35 -5.92
C ARG A 177 -23.88 17.66 -6.68
N PRO A 178 -24.99 17.76 -7.44
CA PRO A 178 -25.38 19.03 -8.02
C PRO A 178 -25.63 20.04 -6.88
N GLU A 179 -25.05 21.24 -7.02
CA GLU A 179 -25.35 22.35 -6.12
C GLU A 179 -26.81 22.73 -6.32
N PRO A 180 -27.60 22.94 -5.25
CA PRO A 180 -28.98 23.37 -5.40
C PRO A 180 -28.98 24.72 -6.14
N GLU A 181 -29.66 24.79 -7.27
CA GLU A 181 -29.98 26.06 -7.91
C GLU A 181 -30.83 26.85 -6.91
N CYS A 182 -30.30 27.95 -6.42
CA CYS A 182 -31.02 28.85 -5.55
C CYS A 182 -32.11 29.52 -6.40
N SER A 183 -33.38 29.15 -6.20
CA SER A 183 -34.50 29.85 -6.82
C SER A 183 -34.56 31.26 -6.22
N ASP A 184 -34.20 32.27 -7.02
CA ASP A 184 -34.33 33.68 -6.68
C ASP A 184 -35.83 34.05 -6.53
N GLU A 185 -36.42 33.81 -5.36
CA GLU A 185 -37.75 34.33 -5.01
C GLU A 185 -37.72 35.76 -4.44
N ASN A 186 -36.57 36.45 -4.45
CA ASN A 186 -36.45 37.84 -3.99
C ASN A 186 -35.79 38.75 -5.03
N LYS A 187 -36.41 38.86 -6.22
CA LYS A 187 -36.26 40.09 -7.01
C LYS A 187 -37.17 41.16 -6.38
N PRO A 188 -36.64 42.28 -5.87
CA PRO A 188 -37.49 43.36 -5.40
C PRO A 188 -38.30 43.91 -6.57
N ASP A 189 -39.61 44.00 -6.39
CA ASP A 189 -40.52 44.68 -7.31
C ASP A 189 -40.25 46.19 -7.22
N GLU A 190 -39.63 46.74 -8.26
CA GLU A 190 -39.24 48.17 -8.34
C GLU A 190 -40.44 49.13 -8.42
N ASN A 191 -41.69 48.64 -8.36
CA ASN A 191 -42.90 49.44 -8.52
C ASN A 191 -43.82 49.51 -7.29
N LYS A 192 -43.30 49.29 -6.08
CA LYS A 192 -44.07 49.57 -4.85
C LYS A 192 -43.93 51.05 -4.45
N PRO A 193 -45.02 51.84 -4.36
CA PRO A 193 -44.94 53.23 -3.94
C PRO A 193 -44.52 53.33 -2.47
N ASP A 194 -43.57 54.22 -2.20
CA ASP A 194 -43.00 54.48 -0.87
C ASP A 194 -44.02 55.25 0.01
N GLU A 195 -44.61 54.57 0.98
CA GLU A 195 -45.62 55.13 1.89
C GLU A 195 -45.03 55.96 3.06
N ASN A 196 -43.72 56.23 3.09
CA ASN A 196 -43.10 56.96 4.21
C ASN A 196 -42.32 58.22 3.79
N LYS A 197 -43.00 59.17 3.12
CA LYS A 197 -42.58 60.58 3.14
C LYS A 197 -43.22 61.30 4.34
N PRO A 198 -42.45 61.84 5.29
CA PRO A 198 -42.99 62.76 6.29
C PRO A 198 -43.34 64.10 5.64
N ASP A 199 -44.56 64.58 5.89
CA ASP A 199 -45.08 65.87 5.42
C ASP A 199 -44.59 66.99 6.36
N GLU A 200 -43.67 67.83 5.88
CA GLU A 200 -42.98 68.88 6.66
C GLU A 200 -43.78 70.19 6.84
N ASN A 201 -45.11 70.20 6.69
CA ASN A 201 -45.88 71.44 6.89
C ASN A 201 -47.26 71.23 7.54
N LYS A 202 -47.37 71.48 8.87
CA LYS A 202 -48.42 72.33 9.50
C LYS A 202 -48.26 72.45 11.04
N PRO A 203 -48.83 73.50 11.67
CA PRO A 203 -48.24 74.17 12.83
C PRO A 203 -48.86 73.80 14.19
N GLU A 204 -48.20 74.32 15.24
CA GLU A 204 -48.46 74.23 16.68
C GLU A 204 -49.93 74.42 17.11
N ASP A 205 -50.37 73.69 18.14
CA ASP A 205 -51.00 74.31 19.32
C ASP A 205 -51.17 73.38 20.54
N LYS A 206 -50.52 73.79 21.64
CA LYS A 206 -50.98 73.86 23.04
C LYS A 206 -51.86 72.75 23.67
N LYS A 207 -51.32 72.30 24.83
CA LYS A 207 -51.93 72.26 26.19
C LYS A 207 -52.49 70.92 26.74
N LEU A 208 -51.79 70.49 27.80
CA LEU A 208 -52.25 70.23 29.18
C LEU A 208 -52.82 68.85 29.60
N LYS A 209 -52.33 68.45 30.79
CA LYS A 209 -52.87 67.54 31.84
C LYS A 209 -52.36 66.10 31.82
N VAL A 210 -51.41 65.72 32.69
CA VAL A 210 -51.46 65.51 34.17
C VAL A 210 -51.80 64.05 34.51
N ASN A 211 -50.78 63.38 35.09
CA ASN A 211 -50.75 62.37 36.16
C ASN A 211 -51.87 61.34 36.34
N LYS A 212 -51.45 60.07 36.47
CA LYS A 212 -51.45 59.27 37.73
C LYS A 212 -50.67 57.96 37.47
N SER A 213 -49.52 57.75 38.11
CA SER A 213 -49.36 57.12 39.44
C SER A 213 -49.89 55.69 39.44
N LYS A 214 -49.03 54.68 39.28
CA LYS A 214 -48.22 53.98 40.31
C LYS A 214 -49.03 52.93 41.09
N GLU A 215 -48.30 51.88 41.46
CA GLU A 215 -48.65 50.73 42.34
C GLU A 215 -49.21 49.49 41.62
N LYS A 216 -48.68 48.27 41.81
CA LYS A 216 -47.84 47.72 42.88
C LYS A 216 -46.95 46.59 42.34
N LYS A 217 -45.64 46.77 42.53
CA LYS A 217 -44.65 45.71 42.79
C LYS A 217 -44.69 45.38 44.29
N SER A 218 -44.07 44.25 44.65
CA SER A 218 -43.97 43.62 45.99
C SER A 218 -45.20 42.76 46.31
N GLU A 219 -45.06 41.48 46.66
CA GLU A 219 -44.17 40.98 47.70
C GLU A 219 -43.42 39.69 47.32
N LYS A 220 -42.10 39.71 47.57
CA LYS A 220 -41.31 38.53 47.91
C LYS A 220 -40.57 38.88 49.20
N LYS A 221 -40.92 38.17 50.28
CA LYS A 221 -40.14 37.90 51.50
C LYS A 221 -39.72 39.11 52.35
N ASN A 222 -40.50 39.42 53.38
CA ASN A 222 -40.26 39.02 54.78
C ASN A 222 -41.41 39.47 55.67
#